data_AF-A0A7V6J0W8-F1
#
_entry.id   AF-A0A7V6J0W8-F1
#
_cell.length_a   1.000
_cell.length_b   1.000
_cell.length_c   1.000
_cell.angle_alpha   90.00
_cell.angle_beta   90.00
_cell.angle_gamma   90.00
#
_symmetry.space_group_name_H-M   'P 1'
#
loop_
_entity.id
_entity.type
_entity.pdbx_description
1 polymer ?
#
loop_
_entity_poly.entity_id
_entity_poly.type
_entity_poly.pdbx_seq_one_letter_code
_entity_poly.pdbx_strand_id
1 'polypeptide(L)' 'MIKQETITINGRELTETYSDSGFKIRKIGTDEIYDKAIDIPNRYEYEETTELVEVYEDEELTE' A
#
# COMPACT_ATOMS: atom_id res chain seq x y z
N MET A 1 -4.26 10.78 0.00
CA MET A 1 -5.39 10.20 0.77
C MET A 1 -5.26 8.69 0.80
N ILE A 2 -5.38 8.06 1.97
CA ILE A 2 -5.33 6.60 2.10
C ILE A 2 -6.68 5.99 1.72
N LYS A 3 -6.63 4.88 0.98
CA LYS A 3 -7.78 4.01 0.68
C LYS A 3 -7.59 2.64 1.31
N GLN A 4 -8.72 2.02 1.66
CA GLN A 4 -8.79 0.67 2.17
C GLN A 4 -9.86 -0.10 1.43
N GLU A 5 -9.51 -1.29 0.94
CA GLU A 5 -10.41 -2.15 0.19
C GLU A 5 -10.40 -3.56 0.77
N THR A 6 -11.57 -4.18 0.87
CA THR A 6 -11.67 -5.59 1.26
C THR A 6 -11.35 -6.47 0.07
N ILE A 7 -10.33 -7.32 0.22
CA ILE A 7 -9.93 -8.29 -0.80
C ILE A 7 -10.05 -9.71 -0.23
N THR A 8 -10.31 -10.69 -1.09
CA THR A 8 -10.36 -12.10 -0.70
C THR A 8 -9.18 -12.85 -1.30
N ILE A 9 -8.30 -13.38 -0.45
CA ILE A 9 -7.14 -14.19 -0.86
C ILE A 9 -7.27 -15.58 -0.22
N ASN A 10 -7.28 -16.64 -1.04
CA ASN A 10 -7.41 -18.02 -0.58
C ASN A 10 -8.62 -18.27 0.34
N GLY A 11 -9.75 -17.62 0.07
CA GLY A 11 -10.98 -17.73 0.86
C GLY A 11 -10.95 -16.98 2.21
N ARG A 12 -9.96 -16.11 2.44
CA ARG A 12 -9.88 -15.24 3.61
C ARG A 12 -10.08 -13.78 3.21
N GLU A 13 -10.92 -13.08 3.95
CA GLU A 13 -11.09 -11.64 3.81
C GLU A 13 -9.91 -10.91 4.47
N LEU A 14 -9.27 -10.05 3.71
CA LEU A 14 -8.15 -9.20 4.09
C LEU A 14 -8.46 -7.76 3.69
N THR A 15 -7.71 -6.81 4.25
CA THR A 15 -7.78 -5.41 3.87
C THR A 15 -6.51 -5.05 3.12
N GLU A 16 -6.66 -4.52 1.91
CA GLU A 16 -5.59 -3.84 1.20
C GLU A 16 -5.64 -2.35 1.55
N THR A 17 -4.52 -1.80 2.03
CA THR A 17 -4.37 -0.37 2.35
C THR A 17 -3.29 0.23 1.45
N TYR A 18 -3.57 1.37 0.81
CA TYR A 18 -2.64 2.07 -0.08
C TYR A 18 -2.96 3.58 -0.18
N SER A 19 -2.00 4.38 -0.67
CA SER A 19 -2.26 5.79 -1.00
C SER A 19 -2.88 5.90 -2.39
N ASP A 20 -4.03 6.57 -2.49
CA ASP A 20 -4.63 6.95 -3.77
C ASP A 20 -3.83 8.04 -4.50
N SER A 21 -2.89 8.68 -3.80
CA SER A 21 -2.14 9.83 -4.29
C SER A 21 -0.72 9.45 -4.75
N GLY A 22 -0.39 8.15 -4.80
CA GLY A 22 0.90 7.65 -5.27
C GLY A 22 2.03 7.77 -4.23
N PHE A 23 1.70 7.99 -2.96
CA PHE A 23 2.68 7.99 -1.88
C PHE A 23 2.77 6.63 -1.18
N LYS A 24 3.90 6.36 -0.53
CA LYS A 24 4.04 5.20 0.35
C LYS A 24 3.21 5.41 1.61
N ILE A 25 2.86 4.32 2.27
CA ILE A 25 2.19 4.31 3.56
C ILE A 25 3.16 3.85 4.66
N ARG A 26 3.08 4.48 5.84
CA ARG A 26 3.80 4.06 7.03
C ARG A 26 2.84 3.44 8.02
N LYS A 27 3.23 2.33 8.63
CA LYS A 27 2.45 1.71 9.69
C LYS A 27 2.62 2.47 11.01
N ILE A 28 1.51 2.90 11.60
CA ILE A 28 1.54 3.70 12.83
C ILE A 28 2.11 2.85 13.98
N GLY A 29 3.06 3.44 14.71
CA GLY A 29 3.75 2.76 15.81
C GLY A 29 4.97 1.94 15.39
N THR A 30 5.34 1.94 14.10
CA THR A 30 6.59 1.36 13.60
C THR A 30 7.26 2.30 12.58
N ASP A 31 8.52 2.01 12.24
CA ASP A 31 9.24 2.67 11.15
C ASP A 31 9.09 1.90 9.82
N GLU A 32 8.08 1.03 9.71
CA GLU A 32 7.85 0.22 8.53
C GLU A 32 7.06 1.01 7.46
N ILE A 33 7.62 1.09 6.25
CA ILE A 33 7.06 1.81 5.11
C ILE A 33 6.80 0.83 3.97
N TYR A 34 5.65 0.96 3.31
CA TYR A 34 5.19 0.07 2.26
C TYR A 34 4.58 0.88 1.11
N ASP A 35 4.63 0.35 -0.10
CA ASP A 35 3.85 0.91 -1.22
C ASP A 35 2.35 0.61 -1.02
N LYS A 36 2.05 -0.58 -0.48
CA LYS A 36 0.74 -1.02 -0.02
C LYS A 36 0.88 -2.11 1.03
N ALA A 37 -0.15 -2.29 1.86
CA ALA A 37 -0.20 -3.33 2.87
C ALA A 37 -1.43 -4.22 2.67
N ILE A 38 -1.25 -5.54 2.83
CA ILE A 38 -2.34 -6.52 2.85
C ILE A 38 -2.30 -7.24 4.18
N ASP A 39 -3.33 -7.04 5.00
CA ASP A 39 -3.38 -7.58 6.35
C ASP A 39 -4.81 -7.93 6.79
N ILE A 40 -4.92 -8.41 8.04
CA ILE A 40 -6.20 -8.76 8.64
C ILE A 40 -6.96 -7.46 8.91
N PRO A 41 -8.26 -7.37 8.58
CA PRO A 41 -9.03 -6.14 8.77
C PRO A 41 -8.95 -5.59 10.19
N ASN A 42 -8.79 -4.27 10.32
CA ASN A 42 -8.69 -3.55 11.60
C ASN A 42 -7.52 -3.99 12.52
N ARG A 43 -6.48 -4.63 11.96
CA ARG A 43 -5.32 -5.09 12.75
C ARG A 43 -4.27 -4.00 12.95
N TYR A 44 -4.07 -3.17 11.94
CA TYR A 44 -3.05 -2.12 11.88
C TYR A 44 -3.65 -0.83 11.31
N GLU A 45 -3.01 0.29 11.65
CA GLU A 45 -3.34 1.60 11.13
C GLU A 45 -2.15 2.15 10.35
N TYR A 46 -2.44 2.93 9.32
CA TYR A 46 -1.44 3.48 8.42
C TYR A 46 -1.65 4.98 8.23
N GLU A 47 -0.54 5.69 8.02
CA GLU A 47 -0.53 7.09 7.61
C GLU A 47 0.15 7.23 6.24
N GLU A 48 -0.27 8.23 5.48
CA GLU A 48 0.35 8.56 4.20
C GLU A 48 1.67 9.26 4.47
N THR A 49 2.70 8.87 3.75
CA THR A 49 4.02 9.50 3.83
C THR A 49 4.17 10.58 2.76
N THR A 50 5.29 11.29 2.80
CA THR A 50 5.69 12.21 1.72
C THR A 50 6.54 11.53 0.65
N GLU A 51 6.85 10.24 0.81
CA GLU A 51 7.67 9.47 -0.12
C GLU A 51 6.79 8.92 -1.24
N LEU A 52 7.20 9.10 -2.50
CA LEU A 52 6.48 8.55 -3.64
C LEU A 52 6.74 7.05 -3.76
N VAL A 53 5.73 6.31 -4.24
CA VAL A 53 5.93 4.93 -4.68
C VAL A 53 6.89 4.95 -5.87
N GLU A 54 7.94 4.15 -5.81
CA GLU A 54 8.90 4.02 -6.91
C GLU A 54 8.23 3.22 -8.03
N VAL A 55 7.66 3.93 -8.99
CA VAL A 55 7.20 3.32 -10.24
C VAL A 55 8.44 3.18 -11.10
N TYR A 56 8.98 1.97 -11.19
CA TYR A 56 9.92 1.65 -12.25
C TYR A 56 9.09 1.69 -13.53
N GLU A 57 9.11 2.82 -14.23
CA GLU A 57 8.75 2.84 -15.64
C GLU A 57 9.73 1.86 -16.30
N ASP A 58 9.27 0.65 -16.59
CA ASP A 58 9.88 -0.18 -17.62
C ASP A 58 9.83 0.69 -18.89
N GLU A 59 10.88 1.50 -19.11
CA GLU A 59 11.10 2.19 -20.37
C GLU A 59 10.95 1.11 -21.44
N GLU A 60 9.94 1.27 -22.30
CA GLU A 60 9.77 0.43 -23.47
C GLU A 60 11.13 0.32 -24.18
N LEU A 61 11.77 -0.85 -24.08
CA LEU A 61 12.88 -1.23 -24.96
C LEU A 61 12.32 -1.27 -26.38
N THR A 62 12.29 -0.10 -27.02
CA THR A 62 12.03 0.08 -28.44
C THR A 62 13.38 0.10 -29.15
N GLU A 63 13.80 -1.07 -29.65
CA GLU A 63 14.78 -1.19 -30.73
C GLU A 63 14.08 -1.54 -32.05
#